data_AF-M0EM38-F1
#
_entry.id   AF-M0EM38-F1
#
_cell.length_a   1.000
_cell.length_b   1.000
_cell.length_c   1.000
_cell.angle_alpha   90.00
_cell.angle_beta   90.00
_cell.angle_gamma   90.00
#
_symmetry.space_group_name_H-M   'P 1'
#
loop_
_entity.id
_entity.type
_entity.pdbx_description
1 polymer ?
#
loop_
_entity_poly.entity_id
_entity_poly.type
_entity_poly.pdbx_seq_one_letter_code
_entity_poly.pdbx_strand_id
1 'polypeptide(L)'
;MTDEFLTEGLRSDRYLKALQLISQFEDEIEARLRVFDQALVDEQPELFDPGTDISVKTNRSTGSALTIHRINHEMEGPKAPADRRQRLNVHLYWMSPTEYDRTDVDGALRAFGYKVKGADEAVDQAVVDRTRAEDWSLSTSDNPYDSNAVFYKHIGSVDELEAAQAELVDHFATFGGRYSGD
;
A
#
# COMPACT_ATOMS: atom_id res chain seq x y z
N MET A 1 7.26 26.87 -18.66
CA MET A 1 7.62 27.47 -17.36
C MET A 1 7.84 28.96 -17.60
N THR A 2 7.29 29.87 -16.78
CA THR A 2 7.32 31.32 -17.01
C THR A 2 8.37 32.03 -16.13
N ASP A 3 8.85 33.20 -16.55
CA ASP A 3 9.78 34.01 -15.75
C ASP A 3 9.18 34.42 -14.39
N GLU A 4 7.86 34.64 -14.36
CA GLU A 4 7.08 34.85 -13.14
C GLU A 4 7.15 33.64 -12.21
N PHE A 5 6.96 32.43 -12.73
CA PHE A 5 7.05 31.20 -11.92
C PHE A 5 8.46 31.01 -11.32
N LEU A 6 9.51 31.24 -12.11
CA LEU A 6 10.89 31.15 -11.62
C LEU A 6 11.19 32.22 -10.56
N THR A 7 10.74 33.46 -10.78
CA THR A 7 10.90 34.56 -9.82
C THR A 7 10.21 34.24 -8.50
N GLU A 8 8.98 33.72 -8.56
CA GLU A 8 8.23 33.35 -7.36
C GLU A 8 8.82 32.14 -6.64
N GLY A 9 9.43 31.19 -7.36
CA GLY A 9 10.15 30.07 -6.75
C GLY A 9 11.39 30.50 -5.96
N LEU A 10 12.09 31.55 -6.41
CA LEU A 10 13.29 32.09 -5.77
C LEU A 10 12.97 33.03 -4.58
N ARG A 11 11.77 33.60 -4.52
CA ARG A 11 11.36 34.52 -3.45
C ARG A 11 10.91 33.79 -2.20
N SER A 12 11.15 34.42 -1.04
CA SER A 12 10.59 34.02 0.25
C SER A 12 10.82 32.56 0.63
N ASP A 13 11.93 31.99 0.13
CA ASP A 13 12.30 30.58 0.25
C ASP A 13 11.21 29.61 -0.22
N ARG A 14 10.37 30.02 -1.19
CA ARG A 14 9.19 29.25 -1.62
C ARG A 14 9.57 27.86 -2.12
N TYR A 15 10.67 27.75 -2.86
CA TYR A 15 11.21 26.45 -3.26
C TYR A 15 11.61 25.58 -2.06
N LEU A 16 12.37 26.12 -1.10
CA LEU A 16 12.79 25.37 0.10
C LEU A 16 11.60 24.95 0.96
N LYS A 17 10.61 25.83 1.13
CA LYS A 17 9.36 25.53 1.84
C LYS A 17 8.58 24.42 1.15
N ALA A 18 8.52 24.42 -0.18
CA ALA A 18 7.88 23.33 -0.92
C ALA A 18 8.61 21.98 -0.69
N LEU A 19 9.94 21.96 -0.70
CA LEU A 19 10.71 20.76 -0.37
C LEU A 19 10.43 20.27 1.05
N GLN A 20 10.39 21.18 2.02
CA GLN A 20 10.13 20.84 3.42
C GLN A 20 8.70 20.31 3.64
N LEU A 21 7.70 20.90 2.98
CA LEU A 21 6.32 20.41 3.02
C LEU A 21 6.21 19.00 2.44
N ILE A 22 6.90 18.72 1.33
CA ILE A 22 6.91 17.37 0.76
C ILE A 22 7.58 16.41 1.74
N SER A 23 8.75 16.75 2.30
CA SER A 23 9.42 15.90 3.28
C SER A 23 8.53 15.57 4.48
N GLN A 24 7.88 16.58 5.07
CA GLN A 24 6.95 16.39 6.19
C GLN A 24 5.78 15.48 5.82
N PHE A 25 5.21 15.67 4.63
CA PHE A 25 4.14 14.81 4.14
C PHE A 25 4.60 13.36 3.98
N GLU A 26 5.79 13.13 3.42
CA GLU A 26 6.34 11.79 3.22
C GLU A 26 6.64 11.08 4.56
N ASP A 27 7.19 11.80 5.54
CA ASP A 27 7.44 11.29 6.89
C ASP A 27 6.13 10.86 7.58
N GLU A 28 5.08 11.67 7.45
CA GLU A 28 3.75 11.40 8.02
C GLU A 28 3.04 10.21 7.35
N ILE A 29 3.24 10.01 6.05
CA ILE A 29 2.74 8.83 5.33
C ILE A 29 3.53 7.58 5.74
N GLU A 30 4.85 7.67 5.86
CA GLU A 30 5.67 6.54 6.32
C GLU A 30 5.27 6.11 7.74
N ALA A 31 5.08 7.06 8.65
CA ALA A 31 4.65 6.76 10.02
C ALA A 31 3.30 6.02 10.03
N ARG A 32 2.35 6.44 9.20
CA ARG A 32 1.05 5.76 9.06
C ARG A 32 1.17 4.36 8.47
N LEU A 33 2.01 4.18 7.45
CA LEU A 33 2.27 2.86 6.88
C LEU A 33 2.92 1.91 7.89
N ARG A 34 3.80 2.40 8.77
CA ARG A 34 4.38 1.59 9.85
C ARG A 34 3.33 1.13 10.86
N VAL A 35 2.41 2.03 11.24
CA VAL A 35 1.29 1.67 12.13
C VAL A 35 0.37 0.64 11.46
N PHE A 36 0.06 0.84 10.18
CA PHE A 36 -0.76 -0.10 9.41
C PHE A 36 -0.09 -1.47 9.24
N ASP A 37 1.20 -1.50 8.87
CA ASP A 37 1.99 -2.74 8.75
C ASP A 37 1.95 -3.53 10.06
N GLN A 38 2.25 -2.87 11.18
CA GLN A 38 2.23 -3.51 12.49
C GLN A 38 0.84 -4.07 12.83
N ALA A 39 -0.23 -3.31 12.56
CA ALA A 39 -1.59 -3.77 12.83
C ALA A 39 -1.94 -5.03 12.03
N LEU A 40 -1.49 -5.16 10.77
CA LEU A 40 -1.69 -6.39 9.99
C LEU A 40 -0.87 -7.57 10.53
N VAL A 41 0.37 -7.31 10.94
CA VAL A 41 1.27 -8.32 11.51
C VAL A 41 0.71 -8.87 12.83
N ASP A 42 0.16 -8.00 13.68
CA ASP A 42 -0.41 -8.37 14.97
C ASP A 42 -1.62 -9.32 14.85
N GLU A 43 -2.37 -9.24 13.75
CA GLU A 43 -3.51 -10.13 13.47
C GLU A 43 -3.09 -11.52 12.95
N GLN A 44 -1.87 -11.67 12.44
CA GLN A 44 -1.35 -12.93 11.90
C GLN A 44 0.07 -13.23 12.41
N PRO A 45 0.29 -13.32 13.74
CA PRO A 45 1.63 -13.42 14.32
C PRO A 45 2.36 -14.71 13.94
N GLU A 46 1.65 -15.73 13.45
CA GLU A 46 2.27 -16.98 12.98
C GLU A 46 2.91 -16.84 11.58
N LEU A 47 2.59 -15.78 10.83
CA LEU A 47 3.14 -15.51 9.50
C LEU A 47 4.40 -14.64 9.55
N PHE A 48 4.67 -13.97 10.67
CA PHE A 48 5.76 -13.00 10.80
C PHE A 48 6.67 -13.36 11.96
N ASP A 49 7.97 -13.11 11.80
CA ASP A 49 8.92 -13.15 12.91
C ASP A 49 9.03 -11.73 13.49
N PRO A 50 8.80 -11.53 14.81
CA PRO A 50 8.99 -10.22 15.44
C PRO A 50 10.42 -9.67 15.33
N GLY A 51 11.40 -10.48 14.92
CA GLY A 51 12.78 -10.08 14.65
C GLY A 51 13.08 -9.64 13.20
N THR A 52 12.14 -9.73 12.27
CA THR A 52 12.37 -9.40 10.84
C THR A 52 12.45 -7.88 10.62
N ASP A 53 13.48 -7.45 9.87
CA ASP A 53 13.64 -6.04 9.48
C ASP A 53 12.62 -5.63 8.41
N ILE A 54 11.86 -4.56 8.65
CA ILE A 54 10.98 -3.95 7.65
C ILE A 54 11.76 -3.10 6.64
N SER A 55 11.55 -3.33 5.35
CA SER A 55 12.13 -2.51 4.28
C SER A 55 11.15 -1.42 3.85
N VAL A 56 11.43 -0.18 4.23
CA VAL A 56 10.68 0.99 3.73
C VAL A 56 11.22 1.45 2.39
N LYS A 57 10.32 1.77 1.45
CA LYS A 57 10.69 2.35 0.15
C LYS A 57 9.73 3.46 -0.25
N THR A 58 10.28 4.67 -0.35
CA THR A 58 9.63 5.82 -0.98
C THR A 58 10.27 6.05 -2.34
N ASN A 59 9.48 5.94 -3.40
CA ASN A 59 9.94 6.16 -4.77
C ASN A 59 9.02 7.19 -5.45
N ARG A 60 9.59 8.35 -5.78
CA ARG A 60 9.00 9.28 -6.75
C ARG A 60 9.42 8.80 -8.15
N SER A 61 8.60 7.98 -8.79
CA SER A 61 8.89 7.40 -10.11
C SER A 61 8.23 8.22 -11.22
N THR A 62 8.84 8.22 -12.40
CA THR A 62 8.25 8.70 -13.68
C THR A 62 7.59 7.56 -14.47
N GLY A 63 7.30 6.43 -13.81
CA GLY A 63 6.62 5.26 -14.38
C GLY A 63 5.09 5.35 -14.30
N SER A 64 4.41 4.20 -14.30
CA SER A 64 2.95 4.08 -14.20
C SER A 64 2.38 4.69 -12.92
N ALA A 65 3.07 4.50 -11.79
CA ALA A 65 2.79 5.22 -10.56
C ALA A 65 3.41 6.62 -10.58
N LEU A 66 2.58 7.63 -10.31
CA LEU A 66 2.99 9.01 -10.12
C LEU A 66 3.86 9.16 -8.86
N THR A 67 3.57 8.42 -7.79
CA THR A 67 4.35 8.36 -6.55
C THR A 67 4.00 7.08 -5.77
N ILE A 68 5.00 6.48 -5.13
CA ILE A 68 4.84 5.26 -4.33
C ILE A 68 5.44 5.46 -2.93
N HIS A 69 4.62 5.21 -1.92
CA HIS A 69 5.06 4.94 -0.54
C HIS A 69 4.68 3.52 -0.17
N ARG A 70 5.65 2.72 0.28
CA ARG A 70 5.38 1.34 0.69
C ARG A 70 6.36 0.81 1.72
N ILE A 71 5.91 -0.18 2.47
CA ILE A 71 6.74 -1.04 3.31
C ILE A 71 6.65 -2.45 2.73
N ASN A 72 7.76 -3.19 2.76
CA ASN A 72 7.73 -4.64 2.56
C ASN A 72 8.23 -5.29 3.85
N HIS A 73 7.44 -6.21 4.38
CA HIS A 73 7.73 -7.00 5.57
C HIS A 73 7.83 -8.46 5.13
N GLU A 74 8.98 -9.11 5.36
CA GLU A 74 9.12 -10.54 5.03
C GLU A 74 8.19 -11.39 5.90
N MET A 75 7.56 -12.38 5.28
CA MET A 75 6.79 -13.38 6.01
C MET A 75 7.74 -14.51 6.40
N GLU A 76 8.29 -14.43 7.62
CA GLU A 76 9.30 -15.38 8.14
C GLU A 76 8.84 -16.08 9.44
N GLY A 77 7.55 -15.96 9.78
CA GLY A 77 6.98 -16.62 10.95
C GLY A 77 6.92 -18.16 10.86
N PRO A 78 6.56 -18.84 11.95
CA PRO A 78 6.56 -20.31 12.03
C PRO A 78 5.62 -21.01 11.04
N LYS A 79 4.56 -20.34 10.60
CA LYS A 79 3.64 -20.80 9.55
C LYS A 79 3.81 -20.05 8.24
N ALA A 80 4.85 -19.23 8.12
CA ALA A 80 5.14 -18.60 6.85
C ALA A 80 5.50 -19.68 5.80
N PRO A 81 5.15 -19.46 4.54
CA PRO A 81 5.47 -20.40 3.47
C PRO A 81 6.98 -20.55 3.32
N ALA A 82 7.43 -21.77 2.97
CA ALA A 82 8.85 -22.08 2.85
C ALA A 82 9.58 -21.25 1.78
N ASP A 83 8.85 -20.64 0.84
CA ASP A 83 9.40 -19.68 -0.11
C ASP A 83 9.65 -18.33 0.56
N ARG A 84 10.93 -18.07 0.89
CA ARG A 84 11.44 -16.82 1.49
C ARG A 84 11.33 -15.58 0.61
N ARG A 85 10.49 -15.61 -0.42
CA ARG A 85 10.17 -14.46 -1.28
C ARG A 85 8.85 -13.80 -0.91
N GLN A 86 8.06 -14.44 -0.05
CA GLN A 86 6.77 -13.88 0.34
C GLN A 86 6.91 -12.70 1.30
N ARG A 87 6.23 -11.61 0.95
CA ARG A 87 6.30 -10.35 1.69
C ARG A 87 4.94 -9.70 1.77
N LEU A 88 4.56 -9.27 2.96
CA LEU A 88 3.47 -8.32 3.11
C LEU A 88 3.93 -6.97 2.56
N ASN A 89 3.17 -6.42 1.61
CA ASN A 89 3.41 -5.10 1.04
C ASN A 89 2.27 -4.17 1.37
N VAL A 90 2.43 -3.33 2.40
CA VAL A 90 1.52 -2.22 2.67
C VAL A 90 1.94 -0.99 1.88
N HIS A 91 0.96 -0.23 1.40
CA HIS A 91 1.25 0.88 0.49
C HIS A 91 0.21 1.98 0.48
N LEU A 92 0.68 3.15 0.05
CA LEU A 92 -0.10 4.20 -0.56
C LEU A 92 0.50 4.50 -1.94
N TYR A 93 -0.26 4.16 -2.99
CA TYR A 93 0.13 4.39 -4.37
C TYR A 93 -0.70 5.52 -4.98
N TRP A 94 -0.03 6.43 -5.69
CA TRP A 94 -0.65 7.34 -6.63
C TRP A 94 -0.56 6.75 -8.03
N MET A 95 -1.67 6.20 -8.52
CA MET A 95 -1.76 5.47 -9.79
C MET A 95 -2.66 6.21 -10.77
N SER A 96 -2.50 5.90 -12.06
CA SER A 96 -3.58 6.19 -13.01
C SER A 96 -4.79 5.31 -12.67
N PRO A 97 -6.01 5.86 -12.56
CA PRO A 97 -7.22 5.07 -12.30
C PRO A 97 -7.38 3.88 -13.26
N THR A 98 -7.03 4.07 -14.54
CA THR A 98 -7.14 3.04 -15.58
C THR A 98 -6.28 1.81 -15.33
N GLU A 99 -5.17 1.93 -14.60
CA GLU A 99 -4.31 0.78 -14.28
C GLU A 99 -4.91 -0.13 -13.22
N TYR A 100 -5.93 0.37 -12.52
CA TYR A 100 -6.70 -0.31 -11.49
C TYR A 100 -8.14 -0.58 -11.97
N ASP A 101 -8.39 -0.41 -13.27
CA ASP A 101 -9.71 -0.50 -13.91
C ASP A 101 -10.78 0.41 -13.28
N ARG A 102 -10.36 1.60 -12.82
CA ARG A 102 -11.23 2.59 -12.21
C ARG A 102 -11.61 3.67 -13.22
N THR A 103 -12.91 3.90 -13.36
CA THR A 103 -13.49 4.93 -14.23
C THR A 103 -14.26 6.00 -13.44
N ASP A 104 -14.42 5.79 -12.14
CA ASP A 104 -15.15 6.63 -11.19
C ASP A 104 -14.26 7.63 -10.44
N VAL A 105 -12.95 7.62 -10.70
CA VAL A 105 -11.97 8.48 -10.04
C VAL A 105 -11.39 9.50 -11.02
N ASP A 106 -11.63 10.78 -10.74
CA ASP A 106 -10.98 11.87 -11.43
C ASP A 106 -9.58 12.15 -10.85
N GLY A 107 -8.58 12.31 -11.72
CA GLY A 107 -7.21 12.58 -11.33
C GLY A 107 -6.45 11.34 -10.89
N ALA A 108 -5.58 11.47 -9.88
CA ALA A 108 -4.76 10.37 -9.39
C ALA A 108 -5.56 9.47 -8.43
N LEU A 109 -5.59 8.18 -8.73
CA LEU A 109 -6.03 7.16 -7.78
C LEU A 109 -5.02 7.09 -6.63
N ARG A 110 -5.50 7.35 -5.42
CA ARG A 110 -4.76 7.21 -4.17
C ARG A 110 -5.15 5.88 -3.55
N ALA A 111 -4.48 4.81 -3.94
CA ALA A 111 -4.76 3.45 -3.52
C ALA A 111 -4.00 3.17 -2.21
N PHE A 112 -4.72 3.20 -1.09
CA PHE A 112 -4.22 2.77 0.21
C PHE A 112 -4.61 1.32 0.43
N GLY A 113 -3.65 0.44 0.69
CA GLY A 113 -3.92 -0.99 0.62
C GLY A 113 -2.75 -1.87 1.02
N TYR A 114 -2.98 -3.17 0.89
CA TYR A 114 -1.95 -4.18 1.04
C TYR A 114 -2.01 -5.20 -0.11
N LYS A 115 -0.94 -5.99 -0.21
CA LYS A 115 -0.90 -7.23 -0.98
C LYS A 115 0.14 -8.17 -0.42
N VAL A 116 0.04 -9.46 -0.74
CA VAL A 116 1.06 -10.46 -0.39
C VAL A 116 1.88 -10.76 -1.64
N LYS A 117 3.09 -10.19 -1.70
CA LYS A 117 3.98 -10.39 -2.85
C LYS A 117 4.55 -11.79 -2.84
N GLY A 118 4.61 -12.42 -4.01
CA GLY A 118 5.11 -13.79 -4.15
C GLY A 118 4.14 -14.86 -3.65
N ALA A 119 2.91 -14.49 -3.30
CA ALA A 119 1.87 -15.46 -2.99
C ALA A 119 1.54 -16.31 -4.23
N ASP A 120 1.08 -17.54 -3.97
CA ASP A 120 0.51 -18.40 -5.01
C ASP A 120 -0.73 -17.72 -5.62
N GLU A 121 -0.78 -17.62 -6.94
CA GLU A 121 -1.86 -16.94 -7.67
C GLU A 121 -3.23 -17.56 -7.40
N ALA A 122 -3.31 -18.88 -7.15
CA ALA A 122 -4.56 -19.54 -6.80
C ALA A 122 -5.03 -19.17 -5.38
N VAL A 123 -4.10 -18.96 -4.45
CA VAL A 123 -4.41 -18.47 -3.10
C VAL A 123 -4.92 -17.02 -3.19
N ASP A 124 -4.21 -16.16 -3.91
CA ASP A 124 -4.62 -14.76 -4.12
C ASP A 124 -6.01 -14.67 -4.77
N GLN A 125 -6.25 -15.44 -5.85
CA GLN A 125 -7.53 -15.45 -6.52
C GLN A 125 -8.66 -15.94 -5.61
N ALA A 126 -8.40 -16.96 -4.79
CA ALA A 126 -9.39 -17.45 -3.83
C ALA A 126 -9.72 -16.44 -2.73
N VAL A 127 -8.77 -15.58 -2.34
CA VAL A 127 -9.05 -14.45 -1.44
C VAL A 127 -9.89 -13.40 -2.17
N VAL A 128 -9.49 -12.99 -3.37
CA VAL A 128 -10.23 -12.02 -4.21
C VAL A 128 -11.69 -12.43 -4.41
N ASP A 129 -11.93 -13.70 -4.76
CA ASP A 129 -13.29 -14.22 -5.00
C ASP A 129 -14.14 -14.15 -3.73
N ARG A 130 -13.54 -14.41 -2.56
CA ARG A 130 -14.25 -14.28 -1.28
C ARG A 130 -14.45 -12.84 -0.86
N THR A 131 -13.48 -11.96 -1.06
CA THR A 131 -13.66 -10.51 -0.83
C THR A 131 -14.88 -9.99 -1.59
N ARG A 132 -15.03 -10.41 -2.86
CA ARG A 132 -16.18 -10.03 -3.71
C ARG A 132 -17.49 -10.69 -3.29
N ALA A 133 -17.44 -11.90 -2.74
CA ALA A 133 -18.63 -12.63 -2.30
C ALA A 133 -19.15 -12.19 -0.92
N GLU A 134 -18.27 -11.72 -0.03
CA GLU A 134 -18.57 -11.43 1.38
C GLU A 134 -18.88 -9.94 1.64
N ASP A 135 -19.31 -9.18 0.62
CA ASP A 135 -19.74 -7.77 0.69
C ASP A 135 -18.73 -6.81 1.35
N TRP A 136 -17.43 -7.14 1.25
CA TRP A 136 -16.36 -6.23 1.66
C TRP A 136 -16.39 -4.99 0.76
N SER A 137 -16.26 -3.82 1.37
CA SER A 137 -16.29 -2.57 0.61
C SER A 137 -14.91 -2.19 0.03
N LEU A 138 -13.94 -3.10 0.13
CA LEU A 138 -12.61 -3.02 -0.47
C LEU A 138 -12.67 -3.22 -1.99
N SER A 139 -11.82 -2.50 -2.70
CA SER A 139 -11.56 -2.76 -4.12
C SER A 139 -10.44 -3.79 -4.27
N THR A 140 -10.55 -4.63 -5.31
CA THR A 140 -9.46 -5.50 -5.74
C THR A 140 -9.01 -5.12 -7.14
N SER A 141 -7.71 -5.15 -7.39
CA SER A 141 -7.17 -5.00 -8.74
C SER A 141 -6.00 -5.94 -8.97
N ASP A 142 -5.79 -6.29 -10.23
CA ASP A 142 -4.49 -6.78 -10.66
C ASP A 142 -3.45 -5.67 -10.45
N ASN A 143 -2.19 -6.05 -10.31
CA ASN A 143 -1.10 -5.11 -10.16
C ASN A 143 -0.25 -5.05 -11.44
N PRO A 144 0.08 -3.87 -11.99
CA PRO A 144 0.91 -3.77 -13.19
C PRO A 144 2.37 -4.23 -12.98
N TYR A 145 2.82 -4.44 -11.74
CA TYR A 145 4.22 -4.74 -11.42
C TYR A 145 4.52 -6.18 -10.99
N ASP A 146 3.51 -6.97 -10.64
CA ASP A 146 3.61 -8.38 -10.24
C ASP A 146 2.23 -9.05 -10.33
N SER A 147 2.17 -10.38 -10.31
CA SER A 147 0.90 -11.12 -10.51
C SER A 147 -0.01 -11.16 -9.28
N ASN A 148 0.39 -10.55 -8.16
CA ASN A 148 -0.36 -10.61 -6.92
C ASN A 148 -1.45 -9.53 -6.85
N ALA A 149 -2.61 -9.91 -6.33
CA ALA A 149 -3.77 -9.05 -6.21
C ALA A 149 -3.55 -7.92 -5.18
N VAL A 150 -4.09 -6.74 -5.47
CA VAL A 150 -4.09 -5.58 -4.57
C VAL A 150 -5.43 -5.46 -3.89
N PHE A 151 -5.43 -5.36 -2.57
CA PHE A 151 -6.62 -5.04 -1.77
C PHE A 151 -6.50 -3.61 -1.26
N TYR A 152 -7.41 -2.72 -1.67
CA TYR A 152 -7.25 -1.30 -1.43
C TYR A 152 -8.55 -0.53 -1.30
N LYS A 153 -8.42 0.70 -0.77
CA LYS A 153 -9.42 1.77 -0.84
C LYS A 153 -8.84 2.97 -1.55
N HIS A 154 -9.70 3.68 -2.27
CA HIS A 154 -9.38 5.02 -2.72
C HIS A 154 -9.59 6.01 -1.57
N ILE A 155 -8.58 6.83 -1.26
CA ILE A 155 -8.66 7.80 -0.15
C ILE A 155 -8.41 9.24 -0.61
N GLY A 156 -9.06 10.19 0.05
CA GLY A 156 -8.91 11.63 -0.15
C GLY A 156 -8.67 12.43 1.13
N SER A 157 -8.81 11.81 2.30
CA SER A 157 -8.60 12.42 3.62
C SER A 157 -7.93 11.46 4.62
N VAL A 158 -7.52 12.00 5.77
CA VAL A 158 -6.98 11.19 6.88
C VAL A 158 -8.07 10.30 7.48
N ASP A 159 -9.29 10.81 7.66
CA ASP A 159 -10.41 10.02 8.20
C ASP A 159 -10.73 8.81 7.30
N GLU A 160 -10.69 9.00 5.97
CA GLU A 160 -10.87 7.89 5.01
C GLU A 160 -9.70 6.90 5.05
N LEU A 161 -8.46 7.37 5.29
CA LEU A 161 -7.30 6.51 5.48
C LEU A 161 -7.46 5.65 6.73
N GLU A 162 -7.84 6.24 7.85
CA GLU A 162 -8.03 5.53 9.12
C GLU A 162 -9.19 4.52 9.03
N ALA A 163 -10.30 4.90 8.40
CA ALA A 163 -11.41 3.99 8.14
C ALA A 163 -11.00 2.83 7.22
N ALA A 164 -10.26 3.12 6.14
CA ALA A 164 -9.73 2.10 5.25
C ALA A 164 -8.74 1.16 5.96
N GLN A 165 -7.89 1.69 6.84
CA GLN A 165 -6.94 0.91 7.62
C GLN A 165 -7.67 -0.13 8.48
N ALA A 166 -8.69 0.28 9.22
CA ALA A 166 -9.46 -0.63 10.06
C ALA A 166 -10.08 -1.78 9.24
N GLU A 167 -10.69 -1.48 8.10
CA GLU A 167 -11.29 -2.50 7.22
C GLU A 167 -10.25 -3.42 6.58
N LEU A 168 -9.10 -2.89 6.14
CA LEU A 168 -8.02 -3.68 5.57
C LEU A 168 -7.37 -4.61 6.61
N VAL A 169 -7.26 -4.16 7.87
CA VAL A 169 -6.79 -4.98 8.98
C VAL A 169 -7.75 -6.13 9.26
N ASP A 170 -9.06 -5.85 9.36
CA ASP A 170 -10.09 -6.88 9.56
C ASP A 170 -10.13 -7.90 8.40
N HIS A 171 -9.97 -7.42 7.17
CA HIS A 171 -9.88 -8.27 5.99
C HIS A 171 -8.66 -9.20 6.05
N PHE A 172 -7.49 -8.69 6.45
CA PHE A 172 -6.28 -9.52 6.59
C PHE A 172 -6.33 -10.43 7.82
N ALA A 173 -6.98 -10.04 8.91
CA ALA A 173 -7.27 -10.95 10.02
C ALA A 173 -8.12 -12.14 9.54
N THR A 174 -9.10 -11.88 8.67
CA THR A 174 -10.01 -12.90 8.12
C THR A 174 -9.33 -13.84 7.13
N PHE A 175 -8.50 -13.31 6.22
CA PHE A 175 -7.96 -14.08 5.10
C PHE A 175 -6.44 -14.34 5.15
N GLY A 176 -5.70 -13.62 5.99
CA GLY A 176 -4.24 -13.66 6.05
C GLY A 176 -3.68 -15.06 6.29
N GLY A 177 -4.33 -15.85 7.16
CA GLY A 177 -3.93 -17.24 7.41
C GLY A 177 -3.92 -18.15 6.18
N ARG A 178 -4.59 -17.78 5.08
CA ARG A 178 -4.52 -18.55 3.81
C ARG A 178 -3.17 -18.48 3.11
N TYR A 179 -2.37 -17.49 3.46
CA TYR A 179 -1.02 -17.33 2.95
C TYR A 179 0.02 -18.12 3.76
N SER A 180 -0.40 -18.93 4.74
CA SER A 180 0.50 -19.83 5.47
C SER A 180 1.03 -20.97 4.58
N GLY A 181 2.22 -21.48 4.93
CA GLY A 181 2.72 -22.75 4.42
C GLY A 181 2.11 -23.94 5.17
N ASP A 182 1.99 -25.07 4.49
CA ASP A 182 1.64 -26.38 5.08
C ASP A 182 2.61 -26.80 6.20
#